data_AF-A0A0F2T5J8-F1
#
_entry.id   AF-A0A0F2T5J8-F1
#
_cell.length_a   1.000
_cell.length_b   1.000
_cell.length_c   1.000
_cell.angle_alpha   90.00
_cell.angle_beta   90.00
_cell.angle_gamma   90.00
#
_symmetry.space_group_name_H-M   'P 1'
#
loop_
_entity.id
_entity.type
_entity.pdbx_description
1 polymer ?
#
loop_
_entity_poly.entity_id
_entity_poly.type
_entity_poly.pdbx_seq_one_letter_code
_entity_poly.pdbx_strand_id
1 'polypeptide(L)' 'DVQVALHTDGLNECLSVEDTLKVLEGRTIHAFHIEGCGGGHVPNVLKMAGVPNVIGSSTNPTLPFGRDA' A
#
# COMPACT_ATOMS: atom_id res chain seq x y z
N ASP A 1 12.20 11.45 14.61
CA ASP A 1 11.22 12.08 13.72
C ASP A 1 11.63 11.79 12.29
N VAL A 2 11.17 10.64 11.78
CA VAL A 2 11.53 10.09 10.47
C VAL A 2 10.31 9.42 9.87
N GLN A 3 10.24 9.36 8.54
CA GLN A 3 9.18 8.67 7.84
C GLN A 3 9.42 7.14 7.83
N VAL A 4 8.34 6.36 7.75
CA VAL A 4 8.39 4.91 7.49
C VAL A 4 7.69 4.62 6.17
N ALA A 5 8.38 3.95 5.26
CA ALA A 5 7.82 3.42 4.02
C ALA A 5 7.42 1.96 4.20
N LEU A 6 6.29 1.55 3.62
CA LEU A 6 5.66 0.25 3.83
C LEU A 6 5.38 -0.47 2.50
N HIS A 7 5.90 -1.70 2.39
CA HIS A 7 5.46 -2.72 1.43
C HIS A 7 4.66 -3.76 2.25
N THR A 8 3.37 -3.88 2.01
CA THR A 8 2.48 -4.70 2.85
C THR A 8 2.52 -6.19 2.49
N ASP A 9 1.87 -7.03 3.30
CA ASP A 9 1.87 -8.48 3.15
C ASP A 9 0.98 -8.93 1.98
N GLY A 10 1.59 -9.15 0.81
CA GLY A 10 0.85 -9.59 -0.38
C GLY A 10 0.25 -10.99 -0.30
N LEU A 11 0.72 -11.84 0.61
CA LEU A 11 0.16 -13.17 0.83
C LEU A 11 -1.06 -13.14 1.77
N ASN A 12 -1.24 -12.03 2.49
CA ASN A 12 -2.15 -11.96 3.63
C ASN A 12 -1.87 -13.09 4.64
N GLU A 13 -0.59 -13.47 4.81
CA GLU A 13 -0.18 -14.57 5.70
C GLU A 13 -0.43 -14.23 7.16
N CYS A 14 -0.09 -13.01 7.57
CA CYS A 14 -0.31 -12.56 8.94
C CYS A 14 -1.67 -11.89 9.12
N LEU A 15 -2.00 -10.96 8.21
CA LEU A 15 -3.12 -10.04 8.36
C LEU A 15 -3.71 -9.64 7.01
N SER A 16 -4.96 -9.19 7.04
CA SER A 16 -5.60 -8.48 5.92
C SER A 16 -5.18 -7.00 5.87
N VAL A 17 -5.48 -6.28 4.77
CA VAL A 17 -5.24 -4.83 4.69
C VAL A 17 -6.00 -4.06 5.76
N GLU A 18 -7.22 -4.49 6.11
CA GLU A 18 -8.02 -3.88 7.17
C GLU A 18 -7.34 -4.02 8.53
N ASP A 19 -6.73 -5.18 8.80
CA ASP A 19 -6.05 -5.41 10.06
C ASP A 19 -4.72 -4.65 10.13
N THR A 20 -3.97 -4.59 9.03
CA THR A 20 -2.80 -3.70 8.92
C THR A 20 -3.16 -2.26 9.23
N LEU A 21 -4.25 -1.74 8.67
CA LEU A 21 -4.73 -0.38 8.95
C LEU A 21 -5.09 -0.15 10.43
N LYS A 22 -5.65 -1.16 11.11
CA LYS A 22 -5.91 -1.08 12.56
C LYS A 22 -4.61 -1.00 13.37
N VAL A 23 -3.61 -1.82 13.03
CA VAL A 23 -2.29 -1.86 13.72
C VAL A 23 -1.50 -0.56 13.57
N LEU A 24 -1.72 0.19 12.49
CA LEU A 24 -1.11 1.50 12.32
C LEU A 24 -1.61 2.52 13.37
N GLU A 25 -2.81 2.33 13.94
CA GLU A 25 -3.38 3.19 14.98
C GLU A 25 -3.37 4.68 14.62
N GLY A 26 -3.62 4.99 13.34
CA GLY A 26 -3.65 6.37 12.84
C GLY A 26 -2.29 7.05 12.70
N ARG A 27 -1.18 6.36 12.95
CA ARG A 27 0.18 6.89 12.72
C ARG A 27 0.42 7.13 11.23
N THR A 28 1.16 8.19 10.92
CA THR A 28 1.54 8.51 9.55
C THR A 28 2.41 7.41 8.96
N ILE A 29 2.06 6.96 7.75
CA ILE A 29 2.81 5.94 7.01
C ILE A 29 2.88 6.31 5.53
N HIS A 30 3.99 6.00 4.87
CA HIS A 30 4.09 6.06 3.42
C HIS A 30 3.87 4.66 2.84
N ALA A 31 2.76 4.46 2.13
CA ALA A 31 2.50 3.19 1.42
C ALA A 31 3.17 3.22 0.04
N PHE A 32 4.11 2.30 -0.18
CA PHE A 32 4.84 2.16 -1.44
C PHE A 32 4.02 1.36 -2.45
N HIS A 33 4.19 1.67 -3.76
CA HIS A 33 3.46 1.07 -4.90
C HIS A 33 2.01 0.68 -4.56
N ILE A 34 1.24 1.70 -4.16
CA ILE A 34 -0.08 1.55 -3.52
C ILE A 34 -1.14 0.94 -4.44
N GLU A 35 -0.89 0.86 -5.76
CA GLU A 35 -1.74 0.12 -6.69
C GLU A 35 -1.63 -1.39 -6.47
N GLY A 36 -0.51 -1.86 -5.93
CA GLY A 36 -0.28 -3.24 -5.50
C GLY A 36 0.48 -4.14 -6.48
N CYS A 37 0.76 -3.71 -7.71
CA CYS A 37 1.53 -4.53 -8.66
C CYS A 37 2.99 -4.68 -8.23
N GLY A 38 3.57 -3.64 -7.61
CA GLY A 38 4.89 -3.72 -6.96
C GLY A 38 4.91 -4.56 -5.67
N GLY A 39 3.73 -4.99 -5.18
CA GLY A 39 3.51 -5.79 -3.99
C GLY A 39 2.62 -5.11 -2.96
N GLY A 40 2.17 -5.89 -1.97
CA GLY A 40 1.17 -5.48 -0.99
C GLY A 40 -0.09 -6.33 -1.01
N HIS A 41 -0.93 -6.18 0.01
CA HIS A 41 -2.15 -6.98 0.21
C HIS A 41 -2.98 -7.15 -1.07
N VAL A 42 -3.12 -8.40 -1.51
CA VAL A 42 -3.91 -8.74 -2.70
C VAL A 42 -5.35 -9.09 -2.29
N PRO A 43 -6.38 -8.60 -2.99
CA PRO A 43 -6.34 -7.73 -4.18
C PRO A 43 -6.54 -6.23 -3.87
N ASN A 44 -6.58 -5.83 -2.59
CA ASN A 44 -7.24 -4.60 -2.17
C ASN A 44 -6.33 -3.59 -1.43
N VAL A 45 -5.00 -3.68 -1.57
CA VAL A 45 -4.06 -2.70 -0.96
C VAL A 45 -4.36 -1.24 -1.35
N LEU A 46 -4.89 -0.99 -2.55
CA LEU A 46 -5.27 0.36 -3.01
C LEU A 46 -6.27 1.06 -2.07
N LYS A 47 -7.03 0.31 -1.25
CA LYS A 47 -7.91 0.85 -0.22
C LYS A 47 -7.18 1.77 0.77
N MET A 48 -5.89 1.53 1.02
CA MET A 48 -5.08 2.37 1.90
C MET A 48 -4.99 3.82 1.41
N ALA A 49 -5.12 4.08 0.09
CA ALA A 49 -5.06 5.43 -0.47
C ALA A 49 -6.21 6.34 0.00
N GLY A 50 -7.32 5.76 0.47
CA GLY A 50 -8.47 6.51 1.00
C GLY A 50 -8.37 6.83 2.49
N VAL A 51 -7.26 6.49 3.15
CA VAL A 51 -7.11 6.61 4.61
C VAL A 51 -6.32 7.88 4.96
N PRO A 52 -6.81 8.75 5.87
CA PRO A 52 -6.21 10.07 6.12
C PRO A 52 -4.74 10.09 6.56
N ASN A 53 -4.30 9.07 7.29
CA ASN A 53 -2.92 8.96 7.78
C ASN A 53 -1.97 8.21 6.82
N VAL A 54 -2.42 7.87 5.61
CA VAL A 54 -1.62 7.20 4.59
C VAL A 54 -1.19 8.19 3.52
N ILE A 55 0.12 8.31 3.31
CA ILE A 55 0.69 9.01 2.18
C ILE A 55 0.96 7.96 1.11
N GLY A 56 0.20 7.97 0.01
CA GLY A 56 0.33 6.98 -1.07
C GLY A 56 1.33 7.38 -2.14
N SER A 57 1.99 6.39 -2.74
CA SER A 57 2.81 6.57 -3.95
C SER A 57 2.64 5.41 -4.92
N SER A 58 2.90 5.65 -6.19
CA SER A 58 2.99 4.62 -7.23
C SER A 58 4.44 4.42 -7.65
N THR A 59 4.77 3.22 -8.14
CA THR A 59 6.04 2.96 -8.85
C THR A 59 5.85 3.11 -10.37
N ASN A 60 6.96 3.23 -11.10
CA ASN A 60 6.91 3.60 -12.51
C ASN A 60 6.48 2.52 -13.53
N PRO A 61 6.53 1.18 -13.30
CA PRO A 61 6.21 0.24 -14.38
C PRO A 61 4.73 0.27 -14.77
N THR A 62 3.84 0.57 -13.81
CA THR A 62 2.39 0.61 -14.01
C THR A 62 1.87 1.96 -14.53
N LEU A 63 2.77 2.89 -14.88
CA LEU A 63 2.42 4.27 -15.25
C LEU A 63 2.90 4.64 -16.66
N PRO A 64 1.99 4.98 -17.61
CA PRO A 64 0.55 4.79 -17.57
C PRO A 64 0.16 3.32 -17.85
N PHE A 65 -1.14 3.03 -17.79
CA PHE A 65 -1.66 1.77 -18.33
C PHE A 65 -1.39 1.65 -19.84
N GLY A 66 -0.88 0.50 -20.26
CA GLY A 66 -0.58 0.19 -21.66
C GLY A 66 -0.57 -1.33 -21.89
N ARG A 67 -0.55 -1.74 -23.16
CA ARG A 67 -0.55 -3.16 -23.56
C ARG A 67 0.65 -3.93 -22.99
N ASP A 68 1.81 -3.28 -22.96
CA ASP A 68 3.10 -3.86 -22.60
C ASP A 68 3.69 -3.23 -21.33
N ALA A 69 2.85 -2.52 -20.56
CA ALA A 69 3.20 -1.99 -19.23
C ALA A 69 3.10 -3.10 -18.17
#